data_AF-A0A963PMP1-F1
#
_entry.id   AF-A0A963PMP1-F1
#
_cell.length_a   1.000
_cell.length_b   1.000
_cell.length_c   1.000
_cell.angle_alpha   90.00
_cell.angle_beta   90.00
_cell.angle_gamma   90.00
#
_symmetry.space_group_name_H-M   'P 1'
#
loop_
_entity.id
_entity.type
_entity.pdbx_description
1 polymer ?
#
loop_
_entity_poly.entity_id
_entity_poly.type
_entity_poly.pdbx_seq_one_letter_code
_entity_poly.pdbx_strand_id
1 'polypeptide(L)'
;SGWNTAADGSGSGYAAGDSFTMPGADTTLYAQWVVTDFAGPTVPSTGASGTGTFNFTTSDGGPGCGLDLAETAFVAAPPGQNMPQGMFKFRLTGCTPGFTARVTVTWPQPIAGRYVKWGKASAGATQSSAFAPANLSVSGRSASFDVTDGAQGDDDWTSDGTLTDPSGTLAEELQGVPTLGELALALLALVAGGLGVRGLRRPAVHADRACS
;
A
#
# COMPACT_ATOMS: atom_id res chain seq x y z
N SER A 1 11.20 -4.08 22.82
CA SER A 1 10.91 -3.91 24.27
C SER A 1 11.84 -4.80 25.09
N GLY A 2 12.11 -4.41 26.33
CA GLY A 2 13.08 -5.09 27.22
C GLY A 2 13.15 -4.45 28.60
N TRP A 3 14.22 -4.71 29.35
CA TRP A 3 14.50 -4.07 30.65
C TRP A 3 15.72 -3.16 30.55
N ASN A 4 15.81 -2.12 31.37
CA ASN A 4 16.97 -1.22 31.44
C ASN A 4 17.33 -0.88 32.89
N THR A 5 18.60 -0.65 33.21
CA THR A 5 19.04 -0.21 34.55
C THR A 5 18.71 1.25 34.87
N ALA A 6 18.28 2.03 33.88
CA ALA A 6 17.85 3.41 34.03
C ALA A 6 16.45 3.61 33.45
N ALA A 7 15.67 4.49 34.08
CA ALA A 7 14.29 4.76 33.69
C ALA A 7 14.18 5.40 32.30
N ASP A 8 15.15 6.24 31.95
CA ASP A 8 15.25 6.96 30.68
C ASP A 8 15.86 6.13 29.54
N GLY A 9 16.20 4.86 29.80
CA GLY A 9 16.80 3.97 28.83
C GLY A 9 18.30 4.17 28.60
N SER A 10 18.95 5.12 29.31
CA SER A 10 20.39 5.40 29.16
C SER A 10 21.31 4.35 29.80
N GLY A 11 20.74 3.45 30.61
CA GLY A 11 21.45 2.39 31.31
C GLY A 11 21.73 1.16 30.44
N SER A 12 22.14 0.06 31.08
CA SER A 12 22.34 -1.21 30.40
C SER A 12 21.00 -1.85 30.07
N GLY A 13 20.79 -2.14 28.78
CA GLY A 13 19.59 -2.84 28.30
C GLY A 13 19.72 -4.36 28.41
N TYR A 14 18.61 -5.02 28.69
CA TYR A 14 18.47 -6.48 28.72
C TYR A 14 17.27 -6.89 27.87
N ALA A 15 17.51 -7.74 26.88
CA ALA A 15 16.47 -8.34 26.06
C ALA A 15 15.72 -9.44 26.82
N ALA A 16 14.55 -9.82 26.30
CA ALA A 16 13.81 -10.95 26.86
C ALA A 16 14.64 -12.25 26.74
N GLY A 17 14.86 -12.92 27.87
CA GLY A 17 15.65 -14.16 27.94
C GLY A 17 17.13 -13.95 28.28
N ASP A 18 17.61 -12.70 28.39
CA ASP A 18 18.97 -12.43 28.84
C ASP A 18 19.18 -12.90 30.29
N SER A 19 20.40 -13.39 30.56
CA SER A 19 20.82 -13.71 31.91
C SER A 19 21.30 -12.45 32.63
N PHE A 20 20.62 -12.09 33.73
CA PHE A 20 21.01 -10.99 34.60
C PHE A 20 21.77 -11.54 35.82
N THR A 21 23.06 -11.21 35.95
CA THR A 21 23.82 -11.57 37.15
C THR A 21 23.49 -10.60 38.27
N MET A 22 22.87 -11.10 39.34
CA MET A 22 22.55 -10.30 40.51
C MET A 22 23.84 -9.77 41.17
N PRO A 23 24.01 -8.45 41.31
CA PRO A 23 25.14 -7.87 42.02
C PRO A 23 24.96 -8.05 43.54
N GLY A 24 26.00 -7.72 44.32
CA GLY A 24 25.97 -7.80 45.79
C GLY A 24 25.08 -6.76 46.48
N ALA A 25 24.26 -6.02 45.74
CA ALA A 25 23.35 -4.98 46.21
C ALA A 25 22.05 -4.99 45.39
N ASP A 26 21.01 -4.36 45.92
CA ASP A 26 19.71 -4.25 45.23
C ASP A 26 19.85 -3.52 43.90
N THR A 27 19.17 -4.01 42.86
CA THR A 27 19.12 -3.39 41.54
C THR A 27 17.68 -3.15 41.11
N THR A 28 17.42 -1.95 40.59
CA THR A 28 16.14 -1.60 39.97
C THR A 28 16.25 -1.75 38.46
N LEU A 29 15.31 -2.46 37.85
CA LEU A 29 15.16 -2.55 36.40
C LEU A 29 13.85 -1.88 35.97
N TYR A 30 13.91 -1.17 34.86
CA TYR A 30 12.81 -0.44 34.26
C TYR A 30 12.38 -1.14 32.98
N ALA A 31 11.09 -1.48 32.87
CA ALA A 31 10.54 -2.01 31.64
C ALA A 31 10.52 -0.92 30.57
N GLN A 32 11.12 -1.20 29.41
CA GLN A 32 11.15 -0.33 28.24
C GLN A 32 10.19 -0.90 27.19
N TRP A 33 9.20 -0.07 26.84
CA TRP A 33 8.22 -0.40 25.81
C TRP A 33 8.61 0.26 24.51
N VAL A 34 8.32 -0.43 23.42
CA VAL A 34 8.52 0.11 22.09
C VAL A 34 7.19 0.05 21.37
N VAL A 35 6.82 1.16 20.72
CA VAL A 35 5.55 1.27 20.01
C VAL A 35 5.70 0.54 18.67
N THR A 36 4.86 -0.46 18.44
CA THR A 36 4.88 -1.29 17.23
C THR A 36 3.61 -1.19 16.40
N ASP A 37 2.63 -0.43 16.87
CA ASP A 37 1.37 -0.21 16.20
C ASP A 37 0.97 1.27 16.18
N PHE A 38 0.06 1.59 15.27
CA PHE A 38 -0.51 2.91 15.12
C PHE A 38 -1.96 2.81 14.66
N ALA A 39 -2.82 3.71 15.12
CA ALA A 39 -4.16 3.90 14.60
C ALA A 39 -4.42 5.39 14.41
N GLY A 40 -4.99 5.77 13.25
CA GLY A 40 -5.22 7.16 12.94
C GLY A 40 -6.25 7.37 11.82
N PRO A 41 -6.74 8.62 11.66
CA PRO A 41 -7.71 8.95 10.64
C PRO A 41 -7.05 8.98 9.25
N THR A 42 -7.64 8.33 8.26
CA THR A 42 -7.18 8.42 6.87
C THR A 42 -7.47 9.77 6.25
N VAL A 43 -6.70 10.14 5.22
CA VAL A 43 -6.85 11.40 4.49
C VAL A 43 -7.18 11.11 3.00
N PRO A 44 -8.43 10.67 2.71
CA PRO A 44 -8.85 10.37 1.34
C PRO A 44 -8.91 11.65 0.49
N SER A 45 -8.67 11.52 -0.82
CA SER A 45 -8.84 12.64 -1.77
C SER A 45 -10.32 12.98 -2.02
N THR A 46 -11.21 11.99 -1.87
CA THR A 46 -12.66 12.13 -2.00
C THR A 46 -13.37 11.16 -1.05
N GLY A 47 -14.52 11.55 -0.50
CA GLY A 47 -15.33 10.69 0.36
C GLY A 47 -15.01 10.82 1.86
N ALA A 48 -15.56 9.89 2.66
CA ALA A 48 -15.45 9.95 4.12
C ALA A 48 -14.12 9.36 4.63
N SER A 49 -13.51 10.06 5.59
CA SER A 49 -12.40 9.53 6.39
C SER A 49 -12.88 8.37 7.28
N GLY A 50 -11.97 7.44 7.60
CA GLY A 50 -12.17 6.44 8.63
C GLY A 50 -10.85 6.14 9.36
N THR A 51 -10.87 5.22 10.33
CA THR A 51 -9.66 4.82 11.05
C THR A 51 -8.93 3.72 10.30
N GLY A 52 -7.69 3.98 9.93
CA GLY A 52 -6.75 2.94 9.51
C GLY A 52 -5.86 2.51 10.66
N THR A 53 -5.27 1.33 10.54
CA THR A 53 -4.31 0.81 11.51
C THR A 53 -3.04 0.32 10.83
N PHE A 54 -1.96 0.33 11.59
CA PHE A 54 -0.66 -0.19 11.19
C PHE A 54 -0.07 -0.99 12.33
N ASN A 55 0.66 -2.05 12.00
CA ASN A 55 1.62 -2.69 12.90
C ASN A 55 2.81 -3.21 12.11
N PHE A 56 3.90 -3.48 12.82
CA PHE A 56 5.04 -4.18 12.25
C PHE A 56 5.61 -5.23 13.19
N THR A 57 6.32 -6.18 12.61
CA THR A 57 7.17 -7.14 13.33
C THR A 57 8.54 -7.21 12.67
N THR A 58 9.57 -7.48 13.46
CA THR A 58 10.94 -7.67 13.00
C THR A 58 11.65 -8.64 13.94
N SER A 59 12.52 -9.49 13.38
CA SER A 59 13.37 -10.41 14.16
C SER A 59 14.80 -9.90 14.33
N ASP A 60 15.23 -8.96 13.50
CA ASP A 60 16.58 -8.42 13.40
C ASP A 60 16.67 -6.92 13.72
N GLY A 61 15.55 -6.22 13.90
CA GLY A 61 15.51 -4.81 14.27
C GLY A 61 16.09 -4.51 15.66
N GLY A 62 16.19 -5.50 16.54
CA GLY A 62 16.69 -5.31 17.90
C GLY A 62 15.66 -4.70 18.87
N PRO A 63 16.00 -4.61 20.16
CA PRO A 63 15.03 -4.36 21.22
C PRO A 63 14.49 -2.92 21.28
N GLY A 64 15.18 -1.96 20.64
CA GLY A 64 14.79 -0.55 20.55
C GLY A 64 13.99 -0.18 19.31
N CYS A 65 13.83 -1.10 18.35
CA CYS A 65 13.23 -0.80 17.05
C CYS A 65 11.74 -0.49 17.18
N GLY A 66 11.35 0.75 16.88
CA GLY A 66 10.03 1.27 17.17
C GLY A 66 9.54 2.37 16.25
N LEU A 67 8.24 2.62 16.33
CA LEU A 67 7.61 3.73 15.63
C LEU A 67 7.98 5.08 16.24
N ASP A 68 8.44 5.98 15.38
CA ASP A 68 8.41 7.41 15.66
C ASP A 68 7.00 7.93 15.35
N LEU A 69 6.22 8.15 16.41
CA LEU A 69 4.84 8.61 16.31
C LEU A 69 4.71 10.04 15.78
N ALA A 70 5.77 10.86 15.85
CA ALA A 70 5.73 12.21 15.30
C ALA A 70 5.79 12.21 13.76
N GLU A 71 6.41 11.17 13.18
CA GLU A 71 6.60 11.02 11.73
C GLU A 71 5.74 9.90 11.11
N THR A 72 4.85 9.31 11.91
CA THR A 72 3.92 8.26 11.50
C THR A 72 2.49 8.78 11.41
N ALA A 73 1.90 8.73 10.21
CA ALA A 73 0.53 9.18 9.99
C ALA A 73 -0.08 8.62 8.70
N PHE A 74 -1.41 8.56 8.66
CA PHE A 74 -2.10 8.59 7.38
C PHE A 74 -2.06 10.01 6.81
N VAL A 75 -1.69 10.13 5.54
CA VAL A 75 -1.43 11.41 4.85
C VAL A 75 -2.16 11.46 3.52
N ALA A 76 -2.30 12.66 2.95
CA ALA A 76 -2.92 12.83 1.64
C ALA A 76 -2.09 12.17 0.53
N ALA A 77 -2.74 11.86 -0.59
CA ALA A 77 -2.06 11.38 -1.79
C ALA A 77 -1.04 12.42 -2.32
N PRO A 78 0.08 12.00 -2.92
CA PRO A 78 0.98 12.88 -3.63
C PRO A 78 0.24 13.58 -4.79
N PRO A 79 0.63 14.82 -5.14
CA PRO A 79 0.00 15.54 -6.25
C PRO A 79 -0.05 14.71 -7.54
N GLY A 80 -1.22 14.68 -8.18
CA GLY A 80 -1.45 13.93 -9.42
C GLY A 80 -1.65 12.43 -9.26
N GLN A 81 -1.61 11.88 -8.04
CA GLN A 81 -1.88 10.46 -7.80
C GLN A 81 -3.33 10.23 -7.36
N ASN A 82 -3.99 9.25 -7.98
CA ASN A 82 -5.30 8.81 -7.57
C ASN A 82 -5.18 7.71 -6.51
N MET A 83 -5.10 8.11 -5.24
CA MET A 83 -5.10 7.20 -4.10
C MET A 83 -6.36 7.45 -3.24
N PRO A 84 -7.44 6.67 -3.43
CA PRO A 84 -8.76 7.00 -2.89
C PRO A 84 -8.83 7.12 -1.37
N GLN A 85 -7.97 6.38 -0.67
CA GLN A 85 -7.93 6.36 0.80
C GLN A 85 -6.76 7.19 1.37
N GLY A 86 -6.02 7.90 0.50
CA GLY A 86 -4.77 8.57 0.84
C GLY A 86 -3.59 7.61 0.90
N MET A 87 -2.61 7.96 1.71
CA MET A 87 -1.39 7.21 1.97
C MET A 87 -1.19 6.98 3.46
N PHE A 88 -0.33 6.03 3.79
CA PHE A 88 0.18 5.83 5.13
C PHE A 88 1.70 5.96 5.10
N LYS A 89 2.24 6.92 5.85
CA LYS A 89 3.68 7.11 6.09
C LYS A 89 3.99 6.59 7.48
N PHE A 90 5.03 5.79 7.62
CA PHE A 90 5.59 5.44 8.92
C PHE A 90 7.08 5.70 8.95
N ARG A 91 7.59 5.88 10.17
CA ARG A 91 9.02 5.97 10.44
C ARG A 91 9.39 5.02 11.57
N LEU A 92 10.32 4.12 11.29
CA LEU A 92 10.95 3.25 12.29
C LEU A 92 12.28 3.86 12.70
N THR A 93 12.60 3.79 13.99
CA THR A 93 13.85 4.32 14.57
C THR A 93 14.36 3.41 15.68
N GLY A 94 15.64 3.56 16.05
CA GLY A 94 16.26 2.75 17.09
C GLY A 94 16.44 1.29 16.69
N CYS A 95 16.40 1.02 15.38
CA CYS A 95 16.55 -0.32 14.83
C CYS A 95 18.02 -0.63 14.53
N THR A 96 18.34 -1.90 14.40
CA THR A 96 19.66 -2.35 13.93
C THR A 96 19.82 -1.95 12.45
N PRO A 97 20.93 -1.31 12.05
CA PRO A 97 21.14 -0.94 10.65
C PRO A 97 20.98 -2.12 9.68
N GLY A 98 20.17 -1.94 8.65
CA GLY A 98 19.88 -2.96 7.63
C GLY A 98 18.82 -3.99 8.04
N PHE A 99 18.08 -3.75 9.12
CA PHE A 99 17.00 -4.64 9.57
C PHE A 99 15.93 -4.82 8.50
N THR A 100 15.18 -5.92 8.61
CA THR A 100 13.97 -6.16 7.83
C THR A 100 12.76 -6.24 8.73
N ALA A 101 11.69 -5.52 8.38
CA ALA A 101 10.42 -5.57 9.06
C ALA A 101 9.31 -6.05 8.13
N ARG A 102 8.41 -6.88 8.64
CA ARG A 102 7.12 -7.16 8.03
C ARG A 102 6.11 -6.18 8.58
N VAL A 103 5.57 -5.34 7.71
CA VAL A 103 4.55 -4.35 8.06
C VAL A 103 3.18 -4.81 7.61
N THR A 104 2.14 -4.37 8.33
CA THR A 104 0.75 -4.57 7.95
C THR A 104 -0.02 -3.27 8.09
N VAL A 105 -0.60 -2.77 6.98
CA VAL A 105 -1.47 -1.60 6.95
C VAL A 105 -2.89 -2.05 6.68
N THR A 106 -3.84 -1.69 7.54
CA THR A 106 -5.27 -1.96 7.38
C THR A 106 -6.03 -0.66 7.13
N TRP A 107 -6.76 -0.61 6.02
CA TRP A 107 -7.47 0.57 5.55
C TRP A 107 -8.94 0.58 5.98
N PRO A 108 -9.62 1.73 6.03
CA PRO A 108 -11.07 1.84 6.29
C PRO A 108 -11.95 1.09 5.26
N GLN A 109 -11.54 1.07 3.99
CA GLN A 109 -12.24 0.40 2.89
C GLN A 109 -11.36 -0.68 2.26
N PRO A 110 -11.95 -1.67 1.56
CA PRO A 110 -11.18 -2.68 0.83
C PRO A 110 -10.14 -2.05 -0.08
N ILE A 111 -8.99 -2.71 -0.19
CA ILE A 111 -7.95 -2.32 -1.13
C ILE A 111 -8.49 -2.59 -2.54
N ALA A 112 -8.75 -1.51 -3.26
CA ALA A 112 -9.17 -1.53 -4.67
C ALA A 112 -8.01 -1.01 -5.53
N GLY A 113 -7.64 -1.76 -6.57
CA GLY A 113 -6.50 -1.45 -7.43
C GLY A 113 -5.18 -2.02 -6.91
N ARG A 114 -4.08 -1.34 -7.23
CA ARG A 114 -2.72 -1.82 -6.93
C ARG A 114 -2.19 -1.22 -5.64
N TYR A 115 -1.75 -2.06 -4.71
CA TYR A 115 -1.04 -1.58 -3.53
C TYR A 115 0.42 -1.27 -3.88
N VAL A 116 0.88 -0.07 -3.55
CA VAL A 116 2.22 0.41 -3.91
C VAL A 116 2.91 1.06 -2.72
N LYS A 117 4.24 1.03 -2.74
CA LYS A 117 5.07 1.95 -1.96
C LYS A 117 5.36 3.19 -2.81
N TRP A 118 5.64 4.30 -2.16
CA TRP A 118 5.94 5.58 -2.79
C TRP A 118 7.25 6.12 -2.25
N GLY A 119 8.20 6.44 -3.11
CA GLY A 119 9.51 6.88 -2.64
C GLY A 119 10.56 6.78 -3.72
N LYS A 120 11.83 6.87 -3.33
CA LYS A 120 12.94 6.68 -4.25
C LYS A 120 13.00 5.20 -4.64
N ALA A 121 12.63 4.89 -5.88
CA ALA A 121 12.56 3.51 -6.38
C ALA A 121 13.93 2.94 -6.81
N SER A 122 14.99 3.75 -6.82
CA SER A 122 16.37 3.32 -7.05
C SER A 122 17.36 4.24 -6.32
N ALA A 123 18.54 3.72 -5.99
CA ALA A 123 19.60 4.50 -5.35
C ALA A 123 19.97 5.71 -6.22
N GLY A 124 20.02 6.90 -5.61
CA GLY A 124 20.30 8.16 -6.31
C GLY A 124 19.10 8.78 -7.04
N ALA A 125 17.91 8.19 -6.96
CA ALA A 125 16.71 8.82 -7.48
C ALA A 125 16.45 10.17 -6.77
N THR A 126 16.20 11.22 -7.56
CA THR A 126 15.90 12.57 -7.05
C THR A 126 14.40 12.83 -6.90
N GLN A 127 13.56 11.94 -7.43
CA GLN A 127 12.11 12.04 -7.38
C GLN A 127 11.50 10.74 -6.86
N SER A 128 10.41 10.89 -6.11
CA SER A 128 9.61 9.76 -5.65
C SER A 128 8.72 9.22 -6.75
N SER A 129 8.53 7.90 -6.77
CA SER A 129 7.64 7.20 -7.71
C SER A 129 6.99 6.01 -7.03
N ALA A 130 5.94 5.47 -7.65
CA ALA A 130 5.31 4.25 -7.18
C ALA A 130 6.11 3.02 -7.60
N PHE A 131 6.28 2.06 -6.68
CA PHE A 131 6.89 0.76 -6.96
C PHE A 131 6.20 -0.35 -6.15
N ALA A 132 6.43 -1.59 -6.57
CA ALA A 132 5.82 -2.77 -5.93
C ALA A 132 6.50 -3.06 -4.58
N PRO A 133 5.74 -3.31 -3.50
CA PRO A 133 6.31 -3.75 -2.23
C PRO A 133 6.87 -5.19 -2.33
N ALA A 134 7.95 -5.47 -1.61
CA ALA A 134 8.50 -6.81 -1.51
C ALA A 134 7.58 -7.74 -0.71
N ASN A 135 7.39 -8.98 -1.19
CA ASN A 135 6.58 -10.00 -0.53
C ASN A 135 5.15 -9.54 -0.17
N LEU A 136 4.55 -8.70 -1.03
CA LEU A 136 3.21 -8.18 -0.83
C LEU A 136 2.16 -9.29 -0.79
N SER A 137 1.32 -9.25 0.23
CA SER A 137 0.06 -9.99 0.34
C SER A 137 -1.07 -9.01 0.67
N VAL A 138 -2.19 -9.13 -0.03
CA VAL A 138 -3.38 -8.30 0.19
C VAL A 138 -4.55 -9.21 0.54
N SER A 139 -5.22 -8.90 1.65
CA SER A 139 -6.42 -9.61 2.11
C SER A 139 -7.50 -8.60 2.49
N GLY A 140 -8.46 -8.41 1.59
CA GLY A 140 -9.57 -7.47 1.76
C GLY A 140 -9.10 -6.03 1.96
N ARG A 141 -9.00 -5.61 3.22
CA ARG A 141 -8.64 -4.24 3.66
C ARG A 141 -7.18 -4.10 4.08
N SER A 142 -6.44 -5.20 4.19
CA SER A 142 -5.10 -5.23 4.76
C SER A 142 -4.05 -5.56 3.70
N ALA A 143 -2.96 -4.82 3.70
CA ALA A 143 -1.75 -5.12 2.93
C ALA A 143 -0.62 -5.43 3.90
N SER A 144 0.05 -6.57 3.70
CA SER A 144 1.25 -6.96 4.44
C SER A 144 2.41 -7.18 3.48
N PHE A 145 3.57 -6.63 3.80
CA PHE A 145 4.76 -6.66 2.94
C PHE A 145 6.03 -6.43 3.76
N ASP A 146 7.19 -6.67 3.16
CA ASP A 146 8.49 -6.49 3.80
C ASP A 146 9.13 -5.15 3.41
N VAL A 147 9.85 -4.57 4.36
CA VAL A 147 10.64 -3.35 4.21
C VAL A 147 12.02 -3.57 4.83
N THR A 148 13.06 -2.99 4.22
CA THR A 148 14.44 -3.15 4.65
C THR A 148 15.13 -1.79 4.66
N ASP A 149 15.81 -1.50 5.75
CA ASP A 149 16.60 -0.27 5.97
C ASP A 149 17.81 -0.20 5.03
N GLY A 150 17.95 0.91 4.32
CA GLY A 150 18.92 1.11 3.24
C GLY A 150 18.59 0.41 1.92
N ALA A 151 17.33 -0.01 1.72
CA ALA A 151 16.88 -0.67 0.50
C ALA A 151 15.85 0.16 -0.29
N GLN A 152 15.25 -0.47 -1.31
CA GLN A 152 14.25 0.19 -2.15
C GLN A 152 13.06 0.70 -1.34
N GLY A 153 12.81 2.01 -1.43
CA GLY A 153 11.71 2.68 -0.75
C GLY A 153 12.14 3.51 0.43
N ASP A 154 13.30 3.19 1.00
CA ASP A 154 13.87 3.98 2.07
C ASP A 154 14.26 5.38 1.56
N ASP A 155 14.04 6.39 2.39
CA ASP A 155 14.03 7.77 1.93
C ASP A 155 15.43 8.29 1.56
N ASP A 156 16.47 7.74 2.19
CA ASP A 156 17.86 8.11 1.99
C ASP A 156 18.74 6.99 1.42
N TRP A 157 18.21 5.75 1.31
CA TRP A 157 18.92 4.56 0.83
C TRP A 157 20.15 4.17 1.68
N THR A 158 20.18 4.58 2.95
CA THR A 158 21.29 4.29 3.87
C THR A 158 20.83 3.34 4.96
N SER A 159 21.60 2.28 5.23
CA SER A 159 21.32 1.43 6.39
C SER A 159 21.83 2.12 7.65
N ASP A 160 20.98 2.87 8.35
CA ASP A 160 21.35 3.66 9.53
C ASP A 160 20.50 3.35 10.78
N GLY A 161 19.55 2.41 10.67
CA GLY A 161 18.62 2.04 11.73
C GLY A 161 17.36 2.92 11.77
N THR A 162 17.20 3.82 10.81
CA THR A 162 16.00 4.60 10.52
C THR A 162 15.41 4.14 9.20
N LEU A 163 14.09 4.01 9.14
CA LEU A 163 13.41 3.71 7.87
C LEU A 163 12.15 4.54 7.75
N THR A 164 12.02 5.31 6.68
CA THR A 164 10.82 6.12 6.40
C THR A 164 10.17 5.67 5.10
N ASP A 165 8.93 5.20 5.20
CA ASP A 165 8.31 4.51 4.09
C ASP A 165 6.82 4.83 3.97
N PRO A 166 6.40 5.49 2.88
CA PRO A 166 4.99 5.68 2.60
C PRO A 166 4.44 4.66 1.60
N SER A 167 3.20 4.20 1.83
CA SER A 167 2.49 3.25 0.97
C SER A 167 1.00 3.57 0.86
N GLY A 168 0.34 3.03 -0.17
CA GLY A 168 -1.07 3.33 -0.42
C GLY A 168 -1.68 2.49 -1.53
N THR A 169 -2.99 2.62 -1.66
CA THR A 169 -3.76 2.00 -2.76
C THR A 169 -3.78 2.96 -3.94
N LEU A 170 -3.09 2.62 -5.01
CA LEU A 170 -3.20 3.35 -6.27
C LEU A 170 -4.41 2.80 -7.03
N ALA A 171 -5.39 3.66 -7.29
CA ALA A 171 -6.53 3.28 -8.13
C ALA A 171 -6.03 2.89 -9.52
N GLU A 172 -6.58 1.82 -10.08
CA GLU A 172 -6.35 1.52 -11.48
C GLU A 172 -7.06 2.58 -12.33
N GLU A 173 -6.33 3.21 -13.24
CA GLU A 173 -6.92 4.02 -14.28
C GLU A 173 -7.78 3.08 -15.13
N LEU A 174 -9.10 3.23 -15.08
CA LEU A 174 -9.98 2.62 -16.07
C LEU A 174 -9.58 3.24 -17.41
N GLN A 175 -8.70 2.58 -18.16
CA GLN A 175 -8.52 2.91 -19.56
C GLN A 175 -9.89 2.77 -20.20
N GLY A 176 -10.52 3.92 -20.49
CA GLY A 176 -11.84 3.95 -21.11
C GLY A 176 -11.80 3.00 -22.30
N VAL A 177 -12.71 2.03 -22.32
CA VAL A 177 -12.95 1.23 -23.54
C VAL A 177 -13.07 2.25 -24.67
N PRO A 178 -12.24 2.21 -25.72
CA PRO A 178 -12.38 3.16 -26.81
C PRO A 178 -13.80 2.98 -27.31
N THR A 179 -14.67 3.94 -26.99
CA THR A 179 -15.97 4.00 -27.60
C THR A 179 -15.68 4.18 -29.08
N LEU A 180 -16.22 3.29 -29.91
CA LEU A 180 -16.15 3.50 -31.35
C LEU A 180 -16.66 4.93 -31.58
N GLY A 181 -15.81 5.80 -32.13
CA GLY A 181 -16.24 7.17 -32.45
C GLY A 181 -17.51 7.11 -33.28
N GLU A 182 -18.39 8.12 -33.18
CA GLU A 182 -19.73 8.08 -33.77
C GLU A 182 -19.75 7.61 -35.24
N LEU A 183 -18.70 7.93 -36.02
CA LEU A 183 -18.52 7.46 -37.40
C LEU A 183 -18.29 5.94 -37.53
N ALA A 184 -17.54 5.33 -36.62
CA ALA A 184 -17.32 3.89 -36.61
C ALA A 184 -18.56 3.12 -36.16
N LEU A 185 -19.35 3.69 -35.23
CA LEU A 185 -20.66 3.15 -34.85
C LEU A 185 -21.67 3.30 -35.99
N ALA A 186 -21.67 4.43 -36.70
CA ALA A 186 -22.51 4.67 -37.88
C ALA A 186 -22.14 3.73 -39.05
N LEU A 187 -20.85 3.48 -39.28
CA LEU A 187 -20.38 2.50 -40.27
C LEU A 187 -20.83 1.08 -39.93
N LEU A 188 -20.73 0.67 -38.66
CA LEU A 188 -21.19 -0.65 -38.22
C LEU A 188 -22.71 -0.83 -38.42
N ALA A 189 -23.49 0.21 -38.11
CA ALA A 189 -24.93 0.23 -38.34
C ALA A 189 -25.29 0.16 -39.84
N LEU A 190 -24.53 0.83 -40.70
CA LEU A 190 -24.71 0.78 -42.16
C LEU A 190 -24.38 -0.59 -42.76
N VAL A 191 -23.33 -1.25 -42.27
CA VAL A 191 -22.96 -2.61 -42.71
C VAL A 191 -24.04 -3.63 -42.32
N ALA A 192 -24.57 -3.53 -41.09
CA ALA A 192 -25.66 -4.40 -40.63
C ALA A 192 -26.97 -4.15 -41.41
N GLY A 193 -27.31 -2.88 -41.68
CA GLY A 193 -28.46 -2.52 -42.50
C GLY A 193 -28.36 -2.98 -43.96
N GLY A 194 -27.18 -2.87 -44.56
CA GLY A 194 -26.92 -3.29 -45.95
C GLY A 194 -27.05 -4.80 -46.19
N LEU A 195 -26.71 -5.62 -45.19
CA LEU A 195 -26.89 -7.08 -45.26
C LEU A 195 -28.37 -7.49 -45.08
N GLY A 196 -29.14 -6.78 -44.25
CA GLY A 196 -30.57 -7.04 -44.04
C GLY A 196 -31.45 -6.75 -45.27
N VAL A 197 -31.15 -5.69 -46.02
CA VAL A 197 -31.94 -5.29 -47.21
C VAL A 197 -31.81 -6.29 -48.37
N ARG A 198 -30.71 -7.06 -48.44
CA ARG A 198 -30.53 -8.10 -49.47
C ARG A 198 -31.36 -9.36 -49.22
N GLY A 199 -31.80 -9.62 -47.99
CA GLY A 199 -32.60 -10.80 -47.63
C GLY A 199 -34.10 -10.70 -47.95
N LEU A 200 -34.62 -9.48 -48.16
CA LEU A 200 -36.07 -9.24 -48.33
C LEU A 200 -36.54 -9.16 -49.79
N ARG A 201 -35.65 -9.23 -50.78
CA ARG A 201 -36.03 -9.33 -52.20
C ARG A 201 -36.32 -10.79 -52.57
N ARG A 202 -37.43 -11.35 -52.08
CA ARG A 202 -38.08 -12.50 -52.73
C ARG A 202 -39.16 -11.96 -53.68
N PRO A 203 -39.09 -12.21 -55.00
CA PRO A 203 -40.17 -11.84 -55.90
C PRO A 203 -41.41 -12.70 -55.58
N ALA A 204 -42.55 -12.06 -55.40
CA ALA A 204 -43.85 -12.72 -55.32
C ALA A 204 -44.16 -13.34 -56.69
N VAL A 205 -44.23 -14.67 -56.74
CA VAL A 205 -44.79 -15.38 -57.90
C VAL A 205 -46.29 -15.17 -57.90
N HIS A 206 -46.78 -14.39 -58.86
CA HIS A 206 -48.19 -14.31 -59.22
C HIS A 206 -48.59 -15.67 -59.82
N ALA A 207 -49.42 -16.43 -59.11
CA ALA A 207 -50.09 -17.59 -59.67
C ALA A 207 -51.52 -17.17 -60.06
N ASP A 208 -51.73 -17.07 -61.37
CA ASP A 208 -53.03 -16.82 -61.99
C ASP A 208 -54.01 -17.96 -61.70
N ARG A 209 -55.27 -17.55 -61.53
CA ARG A 209 -56.44 -18.43 -61.55
C ARG A 209 -56.58 -19.11 -62.91
N ALA A 210 -56.90 -20.41 -62.88
CA ALA A 210 -57.66 -21.06 -63.96
C ALA A 210 -58.72 -22.00 -63.35
N CYS A 211 -59.91 -21.96 -63.95
CA CYS A 211 -61.05 -22.87 -63.78
C CYS A 211 -60.61 -24.34 -63.86
N SER A 212 -61.33 -25.33 -63.32
CA SER A 212 -62.77 -25.59 -63.45
C SER A 212 -63.22 -26.66 -62.44
#